data_AF-A0A017TBE1-F1
#
_entry.id   AF-A0A017TBE1-F1
#
_cell.length_a   1.000
_cell.length_b   1.000
_cell.length_c   1.000
_cell.angle_alpha   90.00
_cell.angle_beta   90.00
_cell.angle_gamma   90.00
#
_symmetry.space_group_name_H-M   'P 1'
#
loop_
_entity.id
_entity.type
_entity.pdbx_description
1 polymer ?
#
loop_
_entity_poly.entity_id
_entity_poly.type
_entity_poly.pdbx_seq_one_letter_code
_entity_poly.pdbx_strand_id
1 'polypeptide(L)'
;MLRLMMVALALGPLGCKALEPPPPPPQVIAVRVESDPGRPLAGVDLLYNGQKVAQTDTSGVGKLRLGGRDGELFDIKVVCPQGYASPERPVQVMLRRLADSSKNPEYSASCPPSTRSVVVAVRADGAPNLPVTYLGREVARTDESGAAHVLLKLQPGEQFDLTLDTRDKGGDLRPQNPAQSFTVGQRDDVFTFDQKFERVAAVTQPRYRGPARPAGPTRIP
;
A
#
# COMPACT_ATOMS: atom_id res chain seq x y z
N MET A 1 58.39 10.49 81.76
CA MET A 1 57.51 10.89 80.64
C MET A 1 57.20 9.65 79.82
N LEU A 2 56.06 9.01 80.10
CA LEU A 2 55.66 7.70 79.57
C LEU A 2 54.70 7.93 78.39
N ARG A 3 55.14 7.64 77.17
CA ARG A 3 54.33 7.84 75.95
C ARG A 3 53.35 6.68 75.77
N LEU A 4 52.06 6.98 75.90
CA LEU A 4 50.93 6.11 75.60
C LEU A 4 50.80 5.99 74.07
N MET A 5 51.02 4.80 73.51
CA MET A 5 50.74 4.49 72.10
C MET A 5 49.28 4.03 71.97
N MET A 6 48.40 4.90 71.47
CA MET A 6 47.05 4.54 71.02
C MET A 6 47.15 3.92 69.62
N VAL A 7 46.85 2.64 69.49
CA VAL A 7 46.63 1.96 68.21
C VAL A 7 45.14 2.10 67.87
N ALA A 8 44.82 2.97 66.91
CA ALA A 8 43.47 3.11 66.37
C ALA A 8 43.22 2.05 65.30
N LEU A 9 42.39 1.06 65.63
CA LEU A 9 41.94 0.02 64.71
C LEU A 9 40.86 0.61 63.78
N ALA A 10 41.24 0.96 62.55
CA ALA A 10 40.33 1.45 61.52
C ALA A 10 39.54 0.28 60.90
N LEU A 11 38.31 0.04 61.35
CA LEU A 11 37.35 -0.82 60.66
C LEU A 11 36.82 -0.07 59.42
N GLY A 12 37.31 -0.43 58.23
CA GLY A 12 36.81 0.06 56.95
C GLY A 12 35.48 -0.63 56.56
N PRO A 13 34.49 0.10 56.01
CA PRO A 13 33.24 -0.46 55.53
C PRO A 13 33.43 -1.13 54.16
N LEU A 14 34.04 -2.31 54.14
CA LEU A 14 34.07 -3.20 52.99
C LEU A 14 32.89 -4.17 53.10
N GLY A 15 31.69 -3.81 52.64
CA GLY A 15 30.58 -4.75 52.87
C GLY A 15 29.21 -4.53 52.27
N CYS A 16 29.00 -3.74 51.20
CA CYS A 16 27.65 -3.61 50.62
C CYS A 16 27.52 -3.84 49.10
N LYS A 17 28.56 -4.26 48.38
CA LYS A 17 28.42 -4.60 46.94
C LYS A 17 28.17 -6.08 46.65
N ALA A 18 28.27 -6.96 47.64
CA ALA A 18 28.08 -8.40 47.49
C ALA A 18 26.65 -8.90 47.77
N LEU A 19 25.72 -8.00 48.11
CA LEU A 19 24.33 -8.31 48.45
C LEU A 19 23.32 -7.89 47.37
N GLU A 20 23.77 -7.32 46.27
CA GLU A 20 22.89 -7.03 45.13
C GLU A 20 22.64 -8.33 44.37
N PRO A 21 21.39 -8.82 44.29
CA PRO A 21 21.08 -9.99 43.49
C PRO A 21 21.43 -9.69 42.02
N PRO A 22 21.96 -10.68 41.27
CA PRO A 22 22.32 -10.47 39.88
C PRO A 22 21.09 -9.99 39.09
N PRO A 23 21.28 -9.06 38.12
CA PRO A 23 20.17 -8.55 37.33
C PRO A 23 19.43 -9.72 36.65
N PRO A 24 18.09 -9.67 36.58
CA PRO A 24 17.32 -10.75 35.97
C PRO A 24 17.77 -10.96 34.51
N PRO A 25 17.76 -12.21 34.03
CA PRO A 25 18.21 -12.52 32.68
C PRO A 25 17.31 -11.81 31.65
N PRO A 26 17.88 -11.37 30.51
CA PRO A 26 17.10 -10.82 29.41
C PRO A 26 16.03 -11.79 28.92
N GLN A 27 14.84 -11.28 28.65
CA GLN A 27 13.73 -12.06 28.09
C GLN A 27 13.80 -12.05 26.58
N VAL A 28 13.50 -13.20 25.98
CA VAL A 28 13.37 -13.32 24.53
C VAL A 28 11.92 -13.05 24.16
N ILE A 29 11.70 -12.14 23.23
CA ILE A 29 10.41 -11.92 22.61
C ILE A 29 10.51 -12.06 21.10
N ALA A 30 9.40 -12.42 20.47
CA ALA A 30 9.29 -12.59 19.03
C ALA A 30 8.39 -11.50 18.44
N VAL A 31 8.82 -10.91 17.33
CA VAL A 31 7.99 -10.04 16.50
C VAL A 31 7.83 -10.71 15.15
N ARG A 32 6.61 -11.12 14.82
CA ARG A 32 6.23 -11.61 13.50
C ARG A 32 5.86 -10.42 12.64
N VAL A 33 6.43 -10.37 11.45
CA VAL A 33 6.14 -9.34 10.46
C VAL A 33 5.65 -10.00 9.18
N GLU A 34 4.51 -9.51 8.70
CA GLU A 34 3.88 -10.00 7.48
C GLU A 34 3.74 -8.86 6.46
N SER A 35 3.80 -9.19 5.17
CA SER A 35 3.50 -8.20 4.12
C SER A 35 2.01 -8.13 3.80
N ASP A 36 1.39 -9.30 3.70
CA ASP A 36 -0.04 -9.50 3.53
C ASP A 36 -0.45 -10.62 4.49
N PRO A 37 -1.74 -10.76 4.83
CA PRO A 37 -2.17 -11.79 5.77
C PRO A 37 -1.63 -13.18 5.42
N GLY A 38 -0.85 -13.76 6.33
CA GLY A 38 -0.23 -15.08 6.17
C GLY A 38 1.01 -15.12 5.26
N ARG A 39 1.53 -13.97 4.82
CA ARG A 39 2.77 -13.87 4.03
C ARG A 39 3.90 -13.32 4.89
N PRO A 40 4.79 -14.18 5.43
CA PRO A 40 5.90 -13.72 6.25
C PRO A 40 6.86 -12.83 5.46
N LEU A 41 7.38 -11.77 6.10
CA LEU A 41 8.32 -10.85 5.48
C LEU A 41 9.69 -10.89 6.15
N ALA A 42 10.68 -11.36 5.40
CA ALA A 42 12.08 -11.41 5.80
C ALA A 42 12.80 -10.06 5.61
N GLY A 43 13.91 -9.87 6.31
CA GLY A 43 14.79 -8.72 6.11
C GLY A 43 14.28 -7.42 6.73
N VAL A 44 13.23 -7.46 7.56
CA VAL A 44 12.67 -6.30 8.26
C VAL A 44 13.54 -6.00 9.46
N ASP A 45 13.99 -4.75 9.59
CA ASP A 45 14.79 -4.31 10.72
C ASP A 45 13.89 -3.91 11.90
N LEU A 46 14.21 -4.44 13.08
CA LEU A 46 13.56 -4.11 14.33
C LEU A 46 14.50 -3.23 15.14
N LEU A 47 14.05 -2.03 15.46
CA LEU A 47 14.86 -1.00 16.11
C LEU A 47 14.30 -0.68 17.49
N TYR A 48 15.20 -0.50 18.44
CA TYR A 48 14.89 0.05 19.76
C TYR A 48 15.84 1.22 20.03
N ASN A 49 15.29 2.38 20.42
CA ASN A 49 16.06 3.62 20.59
C ASN A 49 16.95 3.97 19.38
N GLY A 50 16.46 3.69 18.18
CA GLY A 50 17.17 3.94 16.91
C GLY A 50 18.26 2.93 16.57
N GLN A 51 18.56 1.96 17.43
CA GLN A 51 19.52 0.90 17.15
C GLN A 51 18.83 -0.37 16.68
N LYS A 52 19.37 -1.00 15.64
CA LYS A 52 18.89 -2.30 15.15
C LYS A 52 19.17 -3.37 16.21
N VAL A 53 18.11 -3.93 16.77
CA VAL A 53 18.17 -4.99 17.80
C VAL A 53 17.92 -6.38 17.24
N ALA A 54 17.23 -6.47 16.10
CA ALA A 54 16.97 -7.73 15.40
C ALA A 54 16.64 -7.48 13.93
N GLN A 55 16.62 -8.56 13.14
CA GLN A 55 16.08 -8.59 11.78
C GLN A 55 15.19 -9.82 11.64
N THR A 56 14.12 -9.73 10.86
CA THR A 56 13.25 -10.90 10.58
C THR A 56 13.94 -11.89 9.65
N ASP A 57 13.79 -13.18 9.97
CA ASP A 57 14.28 -14.28 9.14
C ASP A 57 13.30 -14.65 8.01
N THR A 58 13.56 -15.76 7.30
CA THR A 58 12.70 -16.25 6.20
C THR A 58 11.30 -16.67 6.65
N SER A 59 11.08 -16.88 7.96
CA SER A 59 9.76 -17.13 8.55
C SER A 59 9.02 -15.84 8.94
N GLY A 60 9.64 -14.68 8.68
CA GLY A 60 9.10 -13.37 9.03
C GLY A 60 9.20 -13.07 10.52
N VAL A 61 10.01 -13.81 11.28
CA VAL A 61 10.12 -13.65 12.72
C VAL A 61 11.45 -13.03 13.10
N GLY A 62 11.42 -11.95 13.86
CA GLY A 62 12.58 -11.35 14.51
C GLY A 62 12.54 -11.63 16.00
N LYS A 63 13.61 -12.25 16.54
CA LYS A 63 13.75 -12.50 17.97
C LYS A 63 14.66 -11.44 18.59
N LEU A 64 14.17 -10.77 19.63
CA LEU A 64 14.94 -9.78 20.37
C LEU A 64 15.08 -10.18 21.84
N ARG A 65 16.22 -9.79 22.43
CA ARG A 65 16.52 -9.96 23.85
C ARG A 65 16.39 -8.61 24.53
N LEU A 66 15.44 -8.50 25.45
CA LEU A 66 15.16 -7.27 26.19
C LEU A 66 15.41 -7.50 27.68
N GLY A 67 16.20 -6.62 28.29
CA GLY A 67 16.35 -6.56 29.74
C GLY A 67 15.39 -5.54 30.32
N GLY A 68 14.76 -5.86 31.45
CA GLY A 68 13.82 -4.96 32.10
C GLY A 68 13.01 -5.62 33.19
N ARG A 69 12.11 -4.84 33.78
CA ARG A 69 11.16 -5.31 34.80
C ARG A 69 9.97 -5.98 34.12
N ASP A 70 9.34 -6.89 34.86
CA ASP A 70 8.06 -7.44 34.42
C ASP A 70 7.02 -6.31 34.35
N GLY A 71 6.25 -6.27 33.26
CA GLY A 71 5.28 -5.20 32.97
C GLY A 71 5.88 -3.95 32.31
N GLU A 72 7.20 -3.88 32.10
CA GLU A 72 7.84 -2.76 31.40
C GLU A 72 7.51 -2.77 29.90
N LEU A 73 7.26 -1.59 29.34
CA LEU A 73 6.87 -1.40 27.95
C LEU A 73 8.04 -0.91 27.09
N PHE A 74 8.17 -1.47 25.90
CA PHE A 74 9.21 -1.16 24.93
C PHE A 74 8.58 -0.82 23.58
N ASP A 75 8.97 0.33 23.02
CA ASP A 75 8.54 0.74 21.69
C ASP A 75 9.53 0.23 20.64
N ILE A 76 9.13 -0.82 19.92
CA ILE A 76 9.94 -1.41 18.86
C ILE A 76 9.53 -0.81 17.52
N LYS A 77 10.42 0.00 16.94
CA LYS A 77 10.21 0.58 15.61
C LYS A 77 10.50 -0.49 14.55
N VAL A 78 9.58 -0.64 13.60
CA VAL A 78 9.70 -1.58 12.48
C VAL A 78 10.10 -0.81 11.23
N VAL A 79 11.19 -1.22 10.59
CA VAL A 79 11.67 -0.63 9.33
C VAL A 79 11.63 -1.70 8.25
N CYS A 80 10.66 -1.55 7.36
CA CYS A 80 10.42 -2.49 6.28
C CYS A 80 11.41 -2.30 5.12
N PRO A 81 11.74 -3.36 4.38
CA PRO A 81 12.62 -3.27 3.21
C PRO A 81 11.98 -2.47 2.06
N GLN A 82 12.79 -2.16 1.04
CA GLN A 82 12.31 -1.46 -0.15
C GLN A 82 11.10 -2.16 -0.78
N GLY A 83 10.12 -1.36 -1.22
CA GLY A 83 8.89 -1.87 -1.81
C GLY A 83 7.76 -2.09 -0.80
N TYR A 84 8.02 -1.92 0.49
CA TYR A 84 7.04 -2.06 1.57
C TYR A 84 6.96 -0.80 2.43
N ALA A 85 5.78 -0.50 2.95
CA ALA A 85 5.55 0.63 3.83
C ALA A 85 5.78 0.24 5.29
N SER A 86 6.54 1.08 6.02
CA SER A 86 6.75 0.91 7.46
C SER A 86 5.56 1.44 8.26
N PRO A 87 5.16 0.78 9.36
CA PRO A 87 4.10 1.29 10.21
C PRO A 87 4.52 2.61 10.86
N GLU A 88 3.61 3.57 10.91
CA GLU A 88 3.88 4.90 11.52
C GLU A 88 4.11 4.81 13.03
N ARG A 89 3.42 3.87 13.69
CA ARG A 89 3.50 3.67 15.12
C ARG A 89 4.41 2.48 15.44
N PRO A 90 5.30 2.59 16.45
CA PRO A 90 6.05 1.46 16.96
C PRO A 90 5.12 0.34 17.47
N VAL A 91 5.64 -0.88 17.46
CA VAL A 91 5.01 -2.03 18.12
C VAL A 91 5.32 -1.92 19.61
N GLN A 92 4.28 -1.75 20.43
CA GLN A 92 4.43 -1.73 21.87
C GLN A 92 4.53 -3.16 22.41
N VAL A 93 5.72 -3.49 22.91
CA VAL A 93 6.04 -4.78 23.52
C VAL A 93 5.99 -4.64 25.03
N MET A 94 5.37 -5.58 25.73
CA MET A 94 5.38 -5.65 27.18
C MET A 94 6.23 -6.83 27.63
N LEU A 95 7.21 -6.59 28.50
CA LEU A 95 7.94 -7.69 29.12
C LEU A 95 7.03 -8.45 30.05
N ARG A 96 6.88 -9.75 29.78
CA ARG A 96 6.09 -10.65 30.60
C ARG A 96 6.84 -11.95 30.78
N ARG A 97 7.15 -12.27 32.03
CA ARG A 97 7.67 -13.59 32.41
C ARG A 97 6.55 -14.60 32.26
N LEU A 98 6.70 -15.50 31.31
CA LEU A 98 5.81 -16.63 31.15
C LEU A 98 6.21 -17.71 32.18
N ALA A 99 5.21 -18.40 32.72
CA ALA A 99 5.44 -19.54 33.63
C ALA A 99 6.21 -20.67 32.93
N ASP A 100 5.97 -20.82 31.62
CA ASP A 100 6.74 -21.67 30.72
C ASP A 100 7.83 -20.83 30.04
N SER A 101 9.07 -20.99 30.50
CA SER A 101 10.24 -20.29 29.97
C SER A 101 10.65 -20.73 28.56
N SER A 102 10.05 -21.79 28.02
CA SER A 102 10.27 -22.23 26.63
C SER A 102 9.44 -21.44 25.63
N LYS A 103 8.38 -20.75 26.09
CA LYS A 103 7.54 -19.90 25.26
C LYS A 103 8.04 -18.46 25.29
N ASN A 104 7.94 -17.80 24.15
CA ASN A 104 8.26 -16.37 24.03
C ASN A 104 6.96 -15.62 23.72
N PRO A 105 6.71 -14.48 24.37
CA PRO A 105 5.67 -13.56 23.93
C PRO A 105 5.85 -13.21 22.45
N GLU A 106 4.76 -13.24 21.70
CA GLU A 106 4.75 -12.96 20.26
C GLU A 106 3.89 -11.72 19.97
N TYR A 107 4.45 -10.81 19.19
CA TYR A 107 3.80 -9.58 18.72
C TYR A 107 3.75 -9.59 17.21
N SER A 108 2.78 -8.88 16.63
CA SER A 108 2.64 -8.77 15.17
C SER A 108 2.89 -7.35 14.69
N ALA A 109 3.46 -7.25 13.50
CA ALA A 109 3.55 -6.02 12.72
C ALA A 109 3.22 -6.31 11.25
N SER A 110 2.84 -5.26 10.53
CA SER A 110 2.54 -5.35 9.09
C SER A 110 3.42 -4.40 8.32
N CYS A 111 3.94 -4.88 7.20
CA CYS A 111 4.72 -4.15 6.22
C CYS A 111 4.04 -4.29 4.85
N PRO A 112 2.91 -3.60 4.59
CA PRO A 112 2.18 -3.78 3.35
C PRO A 112 3.00 -3.31 2.14
N PRO A 113 2.89 -3.96 0.96
CA PRO A 113 3.45 -3.45 -0.28
C PRO A 113 3.09 -1.98 -0.53
N SER A 114 4.10 -1.21 -0.93
CA SER A 114 3.97 0.21 -1.30
C SER A 114 3.15 0.44 -2.58
N THR A 115 2.97 -0.61 -3.38
CA THR A 115 2.14 -0.61 -4.59
C THR A 115 1.26 -1.85 -4.63
N ARG A 116 0.07 -1.72 -5.21
CA ARG A 116 -0.88 -2.79 -5.47
C ARG A 116 -1.12 -2.92 -6.95
N SER A 117 -1.35 -4.16 -7.36
CA SER A 117 -1.72 -4.49 -8.73
C SER A 117 -3.22 -4.40 -8.87
N VAL A 118 -3.68 -3.61 -9.83
CA VAL A 118 -5.09 -3.46 -10.14
C VAL A 118 -5.32 -3.85 -11.58
N VAL A 119 -6.31 -4.72 -11.80
CA VAL A 119 -6.78 -5.07 -13.14
C VAL A 119 -8.12 -4.41 -13.36
N VAL A 120 -8.28 -3.67 -14.46
CA VAL A 120 -9.60 -3.17 -14.88
C VAL A 120 -10.04 -3.93 -16.11
N ALA A 121 -11.15 -4.66 -15.98
CA ALA A 121 -11.86 -5.26 -17.11
C ALA A 121 -12.73 -4.19 -17.76
N VAL A 122 -12.47 -3.89 -19.02
CA VAL A 122 -13.13 -2.82 -19.77
C VAL A 122 -14.07 -3.44 -20.79
N ARG A 123 -15.30 -2.93 -20.85
CA ARG A 123 -16.31 -3.34 -21.82
C ARG A 123 -16.96 -2.11 -22.46
N ALA A 124 -16.79 -1.97 -23.76
CA ALA A 124 -17.34 -0.91 -24.59
C ALA A 124 -18.42 -1.47 -25.53
N ASP A 125 -19.64 -1.61 -25.03
CA ASP A 125 -20.76 -2.12 -25.81
C ASP A 125 -21.10 -1.15 -26.96
N GLY A 126 -21.13 -1.67 -28.20
CA GLY A 126 -21.47 -0.88 -29.40
C GLY A 126 -20.31 -0.12 -30.04
N ALA A 127 -19.10 -0.18 -29.45
CA ALA A 127 -17.93 0.52 -29.94
C ALA A 127 -16.62 -0.30 -29.80
N PRO A 128 -16.24 -1.05 -30.85
CA PRO A 128 -15.00 -1.83 -30.85
C PRO A 128 -13.77 -0.97 -31.17
N ASN A 129 -12.58 -1.48 -30.86
CA ASN A 129 -11.29 -0.85 -31.18
C ASN A 129 -11.15 0.58 -30.64
N LEU A 130 -11.56 0.81 -29.40
CA LEU A 130 -11.39 2.08 -28.68
C LEU A 130 -10.10 2.06 -27.85
N PRO A 131 -9.26 3.12 -27.91
CA PRO A 131 -8.18 3.31 -26.97
C PRO A 131 -8.71 3.47 -25.54
N VAL A 132 -8.11 2.74 -24.60
CA VAL A 132 -8.27 2.96 -23.15
C VAL A 132 -7.08 3.77 -22.68
N THR A 133 -7.34 4.92 -22.08
CA THR A 133 -6.30 5.87 -21.68
C THR A 133 -6.25 6.08 -20.17
N TYR A 134 -5.04 6.23 -19.64
CA TYR A 134 -4.73 6.63 -18.27
C TYR A 134 -3.77 7.82 -18.33
N LEU A 135 -4.13 8.93 -17.67
CA LEU A 135 -3.36 10.19 -17.75
C LEU A 135 -3.07 10.64 -19.19
N GLY A 136 -4.05 10.42 -20.09
CA GLY A 136 -3.97 10.79 -21.51
C GLY A 136 -3.06 9.90 -22.37
N ARG A 137 -2.50 8.82 -21.81
CA ARG A 137 -1.68 7.84 -22.54
C ARG A 137 -2.49 6.57 -22.77
N GLU A 138 -2.42 6.01 -23.98
CA GLU A 138 -3.03 4.72 -24.29
C GLU A 138 -2.31 3.61 -23.49
N VAL A 139 -3.07 2.92 -22.65
CA VAL A 139 -2.58 1.81 -21.82
C VAL A 139 -3.12 0.45 -22.29
N ALA A 140 -4.24 0.46 -23.03
CA ALA A 140 -4.78 -0.69 -23.72
C ALA A 140 -5.68 -0.23 -24.88
N ARG A 141 -6.13 -1.18 -25.69
CA ARG A 141 -7.13 -0.95 -26.74
C ARG A 141 -8.16 -2.06 -26.69
N THR A 142 -9.44 -1.71 -26.82
CA THR A 142 -10.50 -2.72 -26.90
C THR A 142 -10.41 -3.50 -28.19
N ASP A 143 -10.83 -4.76 -28.16
CA ASP A 143 -10.84 -5.64 -29.33
C ASP A 143 -12.12 -5.46 -30.17
N GLU A 144 -12.35 -6.39 -31.11
CA GLU A 144 -13.54 -6.42 -31.97
C GLU A 144 -14.85 -6.63 -31.20
N SER A 145 -14.79 -7.23 -30.00
CA SER A 145 -15.93 -7.39 -29.11
C SER A 145 -16.18 -6.17 -28.21
N GLY A 146 -15.25 -5.20 -28.22
CA GLY A 146 -15.27 -4.05 -27.32
C GLY A 146 -14.68 -4.37 -25.93
N ALA A 147 -13.95 -5.46 -25.76
CA ALA A 147 -13.35 -5.84 -24.49
C ALA A 147 -11.85 -5.47 -24.40
N ALA A 148 -11.38 -5.12 -23.21
CA ALA A 148 -9.95 -5.01 -22.89
C ALA A 148 -9.69 -5.32 -21.41
N HIS A 149 -8.42 -5.55 -21.06
CA HIS A 149 -7.97 -5.52 -19.68
C HIS A 149 -6.78 -4.58 -19.54
N VAL A 150 -6.74 -3.84 -18.44
CA VAL A 150 -5.63 -2.93 -18.11
C VAL A 150 -5.03 -3.37 -16.79
N LEU A 151 -3.72 -3.57 -16.73
CA LEU A 151 -2.99 -3.83 -15.48
C LEU A 151 -2.21 -2.56 -15.08
N LEU A 152 -2.49 -2.03 -13.89
CA LEU A 152 -1.80 -0.89 -13.30
C LEU A 152 -1.15 -1.28 -11.97
N LYS A 153 -0.03 -0.62 -11.65
CA LYS A 153 0.62 -0.70 -10.33
C LYS A 153 0.55 0.68 -9.68
N LEU A 154 -0.25 0.80 -8.64
CA LEU A 154 -0.63 2.07 -8.02
C LEU A 154 -0.46 2.00 -6.50
N GLN A 155 -0.40 3.14 -5.82
CA GLN A 155 -0.27 3.16 -4.36
C GLN A 155 -1.62 2.83 -3.68
N PRO A 156 -1.63 2.15 -2.53
CA PRO A 156 -2.85 2.00 -1.73
C PRO A 156 -3.48 3.36 -1.41
N GLY A 157 -4.79 3.50 -1.62
CA GLY A 157 -5.54 4.74 -1.42
C GLY A 157 -5.44 5.75 -2.57
N GLU A 158 -4.65 5.47 -3.61
CA GLU A 158 -4.59 6.30 -4.81
C GLU A 158 -5.92 6.23 -5.58
N GLN A 159 -6.38 7.38 -6.08
CA GLN A 159 -7.50 7.46 -7.01
C GLN A 159 -6.96 7.61 -8.44
N PHE A 160 -7.54 6.86 -9.38
CA PHE A 160 -7.14 6.88 -10.78
C PHE A 160 -8.35 6.85 -11.72
N ASP A 161 -8.19 7.47 -12.89
CA ASP A 161 -9.24 7.57 -13.90
C ASP A 161 -8.84 6.82 -15.17
N LEU A 162 -9.75 6.00 -15.70
CA LEU A 162 -9.63 5.44 -17.03
C LEU A 162 -10.63 6.10 -17.96
N THR A 163 -10.19 6.43 -19.18
CA THR A 163 -11.03 7.07 -20.20
C THR A 163 -11.02 6.25 -21.48
N LEU A 164 -12.20 5.96 -22.02
CA LEU A 164 -12.38 5.39 -23.35
C LEU A 164 -12.36 6.52 -24.38
N ASP A 165 -11.31 6.60 -25.18
CA ASP A 165 -11.16 7.67 -26.17
C ASP A 165 -12.03 7.40 -27.41
N THR A 166 -12.97 8.30 -27.69
CA THR A 166 -13.90 8.18 -28.83
C THR A 166 -13.52 9.04 -30.03
N ARG A 167 -12.37 9.74 -29.99
CA ARG A 167 -11.95 10.68 -31.05
C ARG A 167 -11.72 9.98 -32.39
N ASP A 168 -11.18 8.76 -32.39
CA ASP A 168 -10.92 7.96 -33.59
C ASP A 168 -12.22 7.56 -34.34
N LYS A 169 -13.39 7.67 -33.70
CA LYS A 169 -14.69 7.24 -34.25
C LYS A 169 -15.52 8.38 -34.85
N GLY A 170 -14.89 9.51 -35.16
CA GLY A 170 -15.50 10.58 -35.95
C GLY A 170 -16.62 11.36 -35.25
N GLY A 171 -16.80 11.20 -33.94
CA GLY A 171 -17.79 11.94 -33.16
C GLY A 171 -19.21 11.36 -33.18
N ASP A 172 -19.43 10.18 -33.75
CA ASP A 172 -20.76 9.56 -33.88
C ASP A 172 -21.21 8.82 -32.61
N LEU A 173 -20.29 8.54 -31.69
CA LEU A 173 -20.56 7.81 -30.45
C LEU A 173 -21.02 8.75 -29.32
N ARG A 174 -21.96 8.31 -28.49
CA ARG A 174 -22.35 8.99 -27.25
C ARG A 174 -22.34 8.00 -26.07
N PRO A 175 -21.83 8.39 -24.88
CA PRO A 175 -21.15 9.64 -24.57
C PRO A 175 -19.79 9.78 -25.27
N GLN A 176 -19.26 11.00 -25.36
CA GLN A 176 -17.92 11.26 -25.88
C GLN A 176 -16.91 11.20 -24.72
N ASN A 177 -15.82 10.46 -24.92
CA ASN A 177 -14.73 10.29 -23.97
C ASN A 177 -15.19 9.99 -22.52
N PRO A 178 -16.02 8.96 -22.30
CA PRO A 178 -16.45 8.62 -20.94
C PRO A 178 -15.25 8.22 -20.09
N ALA A 179 -15.23 8.71 -18.86
CA ALA A 179 -14.22 8.42 -17.86
C ALA A 179 -14.86 7.83 -16.61
N GLN A 180 -14.15 6.90 -15.97
CA GLN A 180 -14.55 6.30 -14.70
C GLN A 180 -13.39 6.34 -13.71
N SER A 181 -13.69 6.79 -12.49
CA SER A 181 -12.75 6.86 -11.38
C SER A 181 -12.80 5.60 -10.51
N PHE A 182 -11.64 5.18 -10.03
CA PHE A 182 -11.47 4.04 -9.14
C PHE A 182 -10.53 4.40 -7.99
N THR A 183 -10.69 3.74 -6.85
CA THR A 183 -9.80 3.90 -5.68
C THR A 183 -9.11 2.58 -5.37
N VAL A 184 -7.79 2.61 -5.26
CA VAL A 184 -6.98 1.43 -4.97
C VAL A 184 -7.14 1.02 -3.52
N GLY A 185 -7.54 -0.23 -3.29
CA GLY A 185 -7.66 -0.80 -1.95
C GLY A 185 -6.32 -1.11 -1.28
N GLN A 186 -6.39 -1.72 -0.10
CA GLN A 186 -5.22 -2.19 0.63
C GLN A 186 -4.67 -3.53 0.11
N ARG A 187 -5.26 -4.08 -0.96
CA ARG A 187 -4.91 -5.36 -1.58
C ARG A 187 -5.00 -5.23 -3.10
N ASP A 188 -4.45 -6.20 -3.81
CA ASP A 188 -4.66 -6.31 -5.25
C ASP A 188 -6.14 -6.55 -5.54
N ASP A 189 -6.67 -5.93 -6.59
CA ASP A 189 -8.11 -5.90 -6.85
C ASP A 189 -8.44 -5.88 -8.36
N VAL A 190 -9.68 -6.21 -8.67
CA VAL A 190 -10.23 -6.19 -10.03
C VAL A 190 -11.45 -5.29 -10.10
N PHE A 191 -11.43 -4.32 -10.99
CA PHE A 191 -12.56 -3.43 -11.27
C PHE A 191 -13.17 -3.71 -12.63
N THR A 192 -14.41 -3.26 -12.82
CA THR A 192 -15.06 -3.24 -14.13
C THR A 192 -15.34 -1.80 -14.59
N PHE A 193 -15.10 -1.56 -15.88
CA PHE A 193 -15.51 -0.35 -16.58
C PHE A 193 -16.44 -0.74 -17.72
N ASP A 194 -17.74 -0.73 -17.43
CA ASP A 194 -18.78 -1.05 -18.40
C ASP A 194 -19.39 0.24 -18.98
N GLN A 195 -19.20 0.45 -20.28
CA GLN A 195 -19.73 1.60 -20.99
C GLN A 195 -20.54 1.16 -22.20
N LYS A 196 -21.75 1.70 -22.32
CA LYS A 196 -22.61 1.52 -23.49
C LYS A 196 -22.53 2.74 -24.39
N PHE A 197 -22.35 2.53 -25.69
CA PHE A 197 -22.33 3.60 -26.67
C PHE A 197 -23.53 3.53 -27.60
N GLU A 198 -24.12 4.70 -27.87
CA GLU A 198 -25.14 4.88 -28.89
C GLU A 198 -24.55 5.61 -30.10
N ARG A 199 -24.95 5.21 -31.31
CA ARG A 199 -24.58 5.89 -32.54
C ARG A 199 -25.65 6.92 -32.89
N VAL A 200 -25.28 8.18 -32.88
CA VAL A 200 -26.16 9.24 -33.39
C VAL A 200 -25.88 9.40 -34.87
N ALA A 201 -26.85 9.04 -35.71
CA ALA A 201 -26.74 9.28 -37.15
C ALA A 201 -26.58 10.79 -37.40
N ALA A 202 -25.63 11.17 -38.24
CA ALA A 202 -25.45 12.55 -38.65
C ALA A 202 -26.79 13.10 -39.15
N VAL A 203 -27.28 14.17 -38.54
CA VAL A 203 -28.49 14.86 -39.00
C VAL A 203 -28.19 15.36 -40.41
N THR A 204 -28.76 14.71 -41.42
CA THR A 204 -28.70 15.18 -42.80
C THR A 204 -29.39 16.54 -42.82
N GLN A 205 -28.62 17.63 -42.82
CA GLN A 205 -29.23 18.95 -42.90
C GLN A 205 -30.11 18.99 -44.15
N PRO A 206 -31.38 19.40 -44.05
CA PRO A 206 -32.22 19.52 -45.22
C PRO A 206 -31.54 20.51 -46.17
N ARG A 207 -31.09 20.00 -47.33
CA ARG A 207 -30.56 20.86 -48.39
C ARG A 207 -31.68 21.83 -48.75
N TYR A 208 -31.50 23.10 -48.38
CA TYR A 208 -32.39 24.17 -48.81
C TYR A 208 -32.40 24.17 -50.35
N ARG A 209 -33.46 23.62 -50.95
CA ARG A 209 -33.74 23.80 -52.37
C ARG A 209 -34.20 25.24 -52.50
N GLY A 210 -33.32 26.10 -52.99
CA GLY A 210 -33.70 27.45 -53.37
C GLY A 210 -34.92 27.44 -54.29
N PRO A 211 -35.75 28.50 -54.26
CA PRO A 211 -36.95 28.58 -55.08
C PRO A 211 -36.60 28.38 -56.56
N ALA A 212 -37.44 27.60 -57.26
CA ALA A 212 -37.27 27.35 -58.69
C ALA A 212 -37.22 28.69 -59.44
N ARG A 213 -36.21 28.85 -60.32
CA ARG A 213 -36.12 30.03 -61.17
C ARG A 213 -37.42 30.14 -62.00
N PRO A 214 -38.07 31.31 -62.05
CA PRO A 214 -39.29 31.48 -62.84
C PRO A 214 -39.00 31.16 -64.31
N ALA A 215 -39.86 30.34 -64.92
CA ALA A 215 -39.80 30.03 -66.33
C ALA A 215 -40.04 31.34 -67.12
N GLY A 216 -39.08 31.72 -67.97
CA GLY A 216 -39.22 32.86 -68.85
C GLY A 216 -40.35 32.66 -69.88
N PRO A 217 -40.84 33.74 -70.52
CA PRO A 217 -41.98 33.67 -71.41
C PRO A 217 -41.69 32.80 -72.65
N THR A 218 -42.50 31.77 -72.83
CA THR A 218 -42.49 30.91 -74.01
C THR A 218 -43.20 31.63 -75.17
N ARG A 219 -42.54 31.79 -76.33
CA ARG A 219 -43.21 32.29 -77.54
C ARG A 219 -44.23 31.25 -78.01
N ILE A 220 -45.47 31.69 -78.21
CA ILE A 220 -46.54 30.92 -78.84
C ILE A 220 -46.44 31.16 -80.37
N PRO A 221 -46.59 30.12 -81.22
CA PRO A 221 -46.56 30.24 -82.69
C PRO A 221 -47.77 30.99 -83.26
#